data_AF-A0A914GZD5-F1
#
_entry.id   AF-A0A914GZD5-F1
#
_cell.length_a   1.000
_cell.length_b   1.000
_cell.length_c   1.000
_cell.angle_alpha   90.00
_cell.angle_beta   90.00
_cell.angle_gamma   90.00
#
_symmetry.space_group_name_H-M   'P 1'
#
loop_
_entity.id
_entity.type
_entity.pdbx_description
1 polymer ?
#
loop_
_entity_poly.entity_id
_entity_poly.type
_entity_poly.pdbx_seq_one_letter_code
_entity_poly.pdbx_strand_id
1 'polypeptide(L)'
;MVLRRFSAHYLGSTELSNAEGTEDCRRAMQSAKLRVEHVDLTRIVLEVSLSGLNIRDLNETVLHCHPIGNIQAVCQDDVDKNWFAFILKEGGRRFCRVFCVITGANEIKERLENATNFTYNMTPK
;
A
#
# COMPACT_ATOMS: atom_id res chain seq x y z
N MET A 1 4.46 16.68 -12.24
CA MET A 1 4.36 15.35 -11.62
C MET A 1 2.89 15.08 -11.30
N VAL A 2 2.26 14.10 -11.95
CA VAL A 2 0.79 13.95 -11.91
C VAL A 2 0.38 13.13 -10.67
N LEU A 3 -0.40 13.77 -9.79
CA LEU A 3 -1.13 13.15 -8.69
C LEU A 3 -2.29 12.31 -9.25
N ARG A 4 -2.46 11.09 -8.78
CA ARG A 4 -3.58 10.21 -9.18
C ARG A 4 -4.37 9.78 -7.96
N ARG A 5 -5.68 9.63 -8.12
CA ARG A 5 -6.60 9.20 -7.06
C ARG A 5 -7.30 7.92 -7.48
N PHE A 6 -7.40 6.98 -6.54
CA PHE A 6 -8.02 5.67 -6.75
C PHE A 6 -8.95 5.37 -5.59
N SER A 7 -10.14 4.85 -5.88
CA SER A 7 -11.03 4.34 -4.84
C SER A 7 -10.58 2.96 -4.41
N ALA A 8 -10.53 2.73 -3.10
CA ALA A 8 -10.15 1.44 -2.54
C ALA A 8 -10.89 1.15 -1.24
N HIS A 9 -10.81 -0.10 -0.81
CA HIS A 9 -11.15 -0.55 0.52
C HIS A 9 -9.89 -0.81 1.31
N TYR A 10 -9.83 -0.28 2.54
CA TYR A 10 -8.77 -0.59 3.47
C TYR A 10 -9.10 -1.86 4.26
N LEU A 11 -8.19 -2.83 4.23
CA LEU A 11 -8.41 -4.19 4.76
C LEU A 11 -7.62 -4.48 6.03
N GLY A 12 -6.86 -3.48 6.50
CA GLY A 12 -6.14 -3.50 7.76
C GLY A 12 -4.63 -3.37 7.61
N SER A 13 -3.97 -3.41 8.77
CA SER A 13 -2.52 -3.42 8.89
C SER A 13 -2.06 -4.56 9.77
N THR A 14 -1.00 -5.22 9.33
CA THR A 14 -0.31 -6.27 10.10
C THR A 14 1.09 -5.79 10.40
N GLU A 15 1.47 -5.81 11.67
CA GLU A 15 2.86 -5.56 12.07
C GLU A 15 3.73 -6.77 11.74
N LEU A 16 4.93 -6.51 11.22
CA LEU A 16 5.91 -7.53 10.84
C LEU A 16 7.09 -7.50 11.81
N SER A 17 7.36 -8.64 12.46
CA SER A 17 8.51 -8.81 13.36
C SER A 17 9.83 -8.98 12.58
N ASN A 18 9.84 -9.82 11.56
CA ASN A 18 10.98 -10.07 10.67
C ASN A 18 10.51 -10.05 9.20
N ALA A 19 10.53 -8.87 8.57
CA ALA A 19 10.02 -8.74 7.21
C ALA A 19 10.98 -9.40 6.18
N GLU A 20 10.47 -10.38 5.45
CA GLU A 20 11.06 -11.09 4.31
C GLU A 20 10.67 -10.44 2.97
N GLY A 21 10.07 -9.25 3.00
CA GLY A 21 9.71 -8.48 1.81
C GLY A 21 8.35 -8.88 1.24
N THR A 22 8.28 -9.23 -0.05
CA THR A 22 6.99 -9.44 -0.74
C THR A 22 6.25 -10.71 -0.29
N GLU A 23 6.92 -11.66 0.37
CA GLU A 23 6.25 -12.82 0.97
C GLU A 23 5.32 -12.42 2.12
N ASP A 24 5.71 -11.43 2.95
CA ASP A 24 4.85 -10.91 4.01
C ASP A 24 3.62 -10.21 3.44
N CYS A 25 3.77 -9.47 2.34
CA CYS A 25 2.63 -8.90 1.65
C CYS A 25 1.63 -9.98 1.22
N ARG A 26 2.11 -11.09 0.65
CA ARG A 26 1.27 -12.21 0.21
C ARG A 26 0.55 -12.87 1.38
N ARG A 27 1.26 -13.17 2.47
CA ARG A 27 0.65 -13.70 3.71
C ARG A 27 -0.40 -12.75 4.28
N ALA A 28 -0.11 -11.46 4.35
CA ALA A 28 -1.04 -10.45 4.85
C ALA A 28 -2.28 -10.32 3.97
N MET A 29 -2.13 -10.35 2.64
CA MET A 29 -3.24 -10.34 1.69
C MET A 29 -4.13 -11.57 1.82
N GLN A 30 -3.55 -12.78 1.86
CA GLN A 30 -4.30 -14.02 2.06
C GLN A 30 -5.10 -13.99 3.38
N SER A 31 -4.45 -13.57 4.46
CA SER A 31 -5.12 -13.41 5.76
C SER A 31 -6.25 -12.38 5.71
N ALA A 32 -6.06 -11.27 5.00
CA ALA A 32 -7.09 -10.25 4.82
C ALA A 32 -8.29 -10.79 4.01
N LYS A 33 -8.05 -11.50 2.90
CA LYS A 33 -9.09 -12.11 2.06
C LYS A 33 -10.05 -12.99 2.87
N LEU A 34 -9.52 -13.81 3.76
CA LEU A 34 -10.33 -14.67 4.64
C LEU A 34 -11.22 -13.89 5.62
N ARG A 35 -10.86 -12.65 5.98
CA ARG A 35 -11.64 -11.80 6.88
C ARG A 35 -12.72 -10.99 6.16
N VAL A 36 -12.51 -10.66 4.88
CA VAL A 36 -13.40 -9.76 4.13
C VAL A 36 -14.81 -10.29 3.99
N GLU A 37 -15.01 -11.61 3.96
CA GLU A 37 -16.35 -12.22 3.89
C GLU A 37 -17.24 -11.89 5.10
N HIS A 38 -16.67 -11.38 6.20
CA HIS A 38 -17.35 -11.22 7.48
C HIS A 38 -17.32 -9.79 8.03
N VAL A 39 -16.83 -8.79 7.28
CA VAL A 39 -16.59 -7.43 7.80
C VAL A 39 -16.97 -6.33 6.79
N ASP A 40 -17.60 -5.27 7.27
CA ASP A 40 -17.82 -4.04 6.50
C ASP A 40 -16.49 -3.35 6.17
N LEU A 41 -16.20 -3.26 4.87
CA LEU A 41 -14.95 -2.70 4.40
C LEU A 41 -14.97 -1.17 4.38
N THR A 42 -14.00 -0.54 5.04
CA THR A 42 -13.86 0.92 5.02
C THR A 42 -13.44 1.40 3.64
N ARG A 43 -14.32 2.17 2.96
CA ARG A 43 -14.02 2.80 1.68
C ARG A 43 -13.18 4.06 1.89
N ILE A 44 -12.13 4.19 1.09
CA ILE A 44 -11.15 5.27 1.15
C ILE A 44 -10.76 5.73 -0.26
N VAL A 45 -10.05 6.86 -0.32
CA VAL A 45 -9.38 7.35 -1.53
C VAL A 45 -7.87 7.28 -1.33
N LEU A 46 -7.19 6.58 -2.23
CA LEU A 46 -5.73 6.53 -2.30
C LEU A 46 -5.24 7.63 -3.23
N GLU A 47 -4.42 8.52 -2.72
CA GLU A 47 -3.78 9.58 -3.49
C GLU A 47 -2.28 9.27 -3.66
N VAL A 48 -1.86 9.01 -4.90
CA VAL A 48 -0.55 8.45 -5.22
C VAL A 48 0.28 9.41 -6.07
N SER A 49 1.52 9.63 -5.66
CA SER A 49 2.52 10.45 -6.35
C SER A 49 3.93 9.86 -6.16
N LEU A 50 4.95 10.40 -6.83
CA LEU A 50 6.34 10.00 -6.56
C LEU A 50 6.80 10.37 -5.14
N SER A 51 6.11 11.28 -4.44
CA SER A 51 6.42 11.64 -3.06
C SER A 51 5.87 10.61 -2.06
N GLY A 52 4.96 9.72 -2.49
CA GLY A 52 4.37 8.70 -1.63
C GLY A 52 2.88 8.51 -1.87
N LEU A 53 2.22 7.98 -0.84
CA LEU A 53 0.81 7.62 -0.85
C LEU A 53 0.10 8.26 0.35
N ASN A 54 -1.01 8.95 0.09
CA ASN A 54 -1.91 9.45 1.12
C ASN A 54 -3.21 8.65 1.11
N ILE A 55 -3.74 8.35 2.30
CA ILE A 55 -5.06 7.75 2.49
C ILE A 55 -6.01 8.86 2.90
N ARG A 56 -7.11 9.00 2.18
CA ARG A 56 -8.18 9.96 2.46
C ARG A 56 -9.49 9.25 2.77
N ASP A 57 -10.32 9.87 3.58
CA ASP A 57 -11.71 9.46 3.76
C ASP A 57 -12.58 9.90 2.56
N LEU A 58 -13.89 9.62 2.62
CA LEU A 58 -14.85 10.02 1.60
C LEU A 58 -15.13 11.54 1.56
N ASN A 59 -14.71 12.28 2.58
CA ASN A 59 -14.80 13.73 2.66
C ASN A 59 -13.49 14.41 2.19
N GLU A 60 -12.60 13.67 1.53
CA GLU A 60 -11.28 14.12 1.05
C GLU A 60 -10.31 14.55 2.17
N THR A 61 -10.60 14.22 3.44
CA THR A 61 -9.72 14.49 4.58
C THR A 61 -8.56 13.50 4.58
N VAL A 62 -7.33 13.98 4.69
CA VAL A 62 -6.15 13.11 4.79
C VAL A 62 -6.11 12.44 6.16
N LEU A 63 -6.24 11.11 6.17
CA LEU A 63 -6.16 10.28 7.37
C LEU A 63 -4.72 9.87 7.68
N HIS A 64 -3.99 9.48 6.64
CA HIS A 64 -2.61 9.02 6.77
C HIS A 64 -1.77 9.47 5.58
N CYS A 65 -0.52 9.86 5.87
CA CYS A 65 0.48 10.20 4.86
C CYS A 65 1.63 9.20 4.96
N HIS A 66 2.00 8.59 3.85
CA HIS A 66 3.10 7.63 3.77
C HIS A 66 4.13 8.13 2.74
N PRO A 67 5.19 8.82 3.21
CA PRO A 67 6.27 9.26 2.35
C PRO A 67 6.93 8.08 1.64
N ILE A 68 7.36 8.29 0.39
CA ILE A 68 7.94 7.21 -0.42
C ILE A 68 9.16 6.57 0.25
N GLY A 69 9.98 7.35 0.96
CA GLY A 69 11.16 6.84 1.68
C GLY A 69 10.85 5.88 2.83
N ASN A 70 9.60 5.86 3.31
CA ASN A 70 9.16 4.91 4.32
C ASN A 70 8.60 3.62 3.71
N ILE A 71 8.20 3.63 2.43
CA ILE A 71 7.68 2.46 1.73
C ILE A 71 8.86 1.58 1.30
N GLN A 72 8.89 0.34 1.78
CA GLN A 72 10.00 -0.58 1.59
C GLN A 72 9.76 -1.59 0.47
N ALA A 73 8.51 -2.00 0.31
CA ALA A 73 8.11 -2.98 -0.69
C ALA A 73 6.66 -2.74 -1.07
N VAL A 74 6.33 -3.06 -2.32
CA VAL A 74 4.97 -3.02 -2.85
C VAL A 74 4.73 -4.37 -3.51
N CYS A 75 3.53 -4.91 -3.33
CA CYS A 75 3.16 -6.21 -3.87
C CYS A 75 1.71 -6.15 -4.31
N GLN A 76 1.41 -6.80 -5.42
CA GLN A 76 0.06 -7.00 -5.92
C GLN A 76 -0.18 -8.50 -5.96
N ASP A 77 -1.41 -8.91 -5.71
CA ASP A 77 -1.76 -10.31 -5.79
C ASP A 77 -1.62 -10.83 -7.24
N ASP A 78 -1.19 -12.08 -7.37
CA ASP A 78 -0.92 -12.68 -8.68
C ASP A 78 -2.20 -13.10 -9.41
N VAL A 79 -3.27 -13.40 -8.66
CA VAL A 79 -4.54 -13.90 -9.18
C VAL A 79 -5.56 -12.78 -9.26
N ASP A 80 -5.83 -12.10 -8.15
CA ASP A 80 -6.78 -10.99 -8.09
C ASP A 80 -6.05 -9.65 -8.10
N LYS A 81 -5.83 -9.12 -9.31
CA LYS A 81 -5.06 -7.91 -9.54
C LYS A 81 -5.65 -6.65 -8.90
N ASN A 82 -6.86 -6.70 -8.34
CA ASN A 82 -7.40 -5.58 -7.56
C ASN A 82 -6.78 -5.45 -6.16
N TRP A 83 -6.13 -6.52 -5.68
CA TRP A 83 -5.51 -6.55 -4.36
C TRP A 83 -4.06 -6.11 -4.44
N PHE A 84 -3.70 -5.19 -3.56
CA PHE A 84 -2.31 -4.82 -3.37
C PHE A 84 -2.03 -4.53 -1.91
N ALA A 85 -0.75 -4.62 -1.56
CA ALA A 85 -0.24 -4.28 -0.25
C ALA A 85 1.11 -3.60 -0.39
N PHE A 86 1.46 -2.80 0.61
CA PHE A 86 2.81 -2.28 0.73
C PHE A 86 3.31 -2.41 2.16
N ILE A 87 4.62 -2.56 2.30
CA ILE A 87 5.32 -2.54 3.58
C ILE A 87 5.88 -1.16 3.80
N LEU A 88 5.65 -0.61 4.99
CA LEU A 88 6.20 0.66 5.42
C LEU A 88 6.93 0.54 6.76
N LYS A 89 7.96 1.36 6.94
CA LYS A 89 8.68 1.50 8.21
C LYS A 89 8.21 2.76 8.93
N GLU A 90 7.61 2.59 10.10
CA GLU A 90 7.12 3.68 10.96
C GLU A 90 7.54 3.42 12.40
N GLY A 91 8.19 4.40 13.06
CA GLY A 91 8.62 4.27 14.46
C GLY A 91 9.57 3.10 14.73
N GLY A 92 10.42 2.74 13.77
CA GLY A 92 11.35 1.60 13.88
C GLY A 92 10.71 0.22 13.64
N ARG A 93 9.38 0.17 13.50
CA ARG A 93 8.62 -1.06 13.24
C ARG A 93 8.19 -1.12 11.78
N ARG A 94 7.84 -2.31 11.31
CA ARG A 94 7.37 -2.52 9.94
C ARG A 94 5.90 -2.93 9.96
N PHE A 95 5.15 -2.39 9.03
CA PHE A 95 3.74 -2.68 8.87
C PHE A 95 3.48 -3.06 7.43
N CYS A 96 2.66 -4.07 7.20
CA CYS A 96 2.05 -4.33 5.91
C CYS A 96 0.65 -3.74 5.93
N ARG A 97 0.30 -2.91 4.93
CA ARG A 97 -1.05 -2.36 4.76
C ARG A 97 -1.67 -2.96 3.51
N VAL A 98 -2.88 -3.49 3.66
CA VAL A 98 -3.56 -4.26 2.60
C VAL A 98 -4.80 -3.51 2.12
N PHE A 99 -5.00 -3.51 0.81
CA PHE A 99 -6.09 -2.82 0.14
C PHE A 99 -6.68 -3.66 -0.99
N CYS A 100 -7.97 -3.46 -1.25
CA CYS A 100 -8.63 -3.88 -2.48
C CYS A 100 -9.06 -2.63 -3.24
N VAL A 101 -8.52 -2.41 -4.44
CA VAL A 101 -8.73 -1.22 -5.26
C VAL A 101 -9.82 -1.49 -6.27
N ILE A 102 -10.75 -0.54 -6.44
CA ILE A 102 -11.85 -0.70 -7.39
C ILE A 102 -11.32 -0.75 -8.83
N THR A 103 -10.38 0.13 -9.18
CA THR A 103 -9.69 0.16 -10.48
C THR A 103 -8.26 0.71 -10.33
N GLY A 104 -7.32 0.23 -11.14
CA GLY A 104 -5.99 0.83 -11.25
C GLY A 104 -4.94 0.36 -10.23
N ALA A 105 -5.15 -0.77 -9.56
CA ALA A 105 -4.15 -1.36 -8.64
C ALA A 105 -2.76 -1.56 -9.29
N ASN A 106 -2.71 -1.98 -10.56
CA ASN A 106 -1.43 -2.11 -11.28
C ASN A 106 -0.72 -0.76 -11.47
N GLU A 107 -1.47 0.30 -11.81
CA GLU A 107 -0.90 1.66 -11.94
C GLU A 107 -0.34 2.15 -10.59
N ILE A 108 -1.04 1.88 -9.48
CA ILE A 108 -0.56 2.21 -8.14
C ILE A 108 0.75 1.49 -7.84
N LYS A 109 0.78 0.16 -8.08
CA LYS A 109 1.97 -0.67 -7.88
C LYS A 109 3.17 -0.12 -8.64
N GLU A 110 3.03 0.04 -9.96
CA GLU A 110 4.10 0.53 -10.83
C GLU A 110 4.60 1.91 -10.40
N ARG A 111 3.70 2.82 -10.04
CA ARG A 111 4.07 4.16 -9.57
C ARG A 111 4.88 4.14 -8.30
N LEU A 112 4.45 3.35 -7.31
CA LEU A 112 5.16 3.25 -6.04
C LEU A 112 6.50 2.53 -6.22
N GLU A 113 6.55 1.42 -6.96
CA GLU A 113 7.80 0.70 -7.24
C GLU A 113 8.83 1.58 -7.96
N ASN A 114 8.38 2.33 -8.98
CA ASN A 114 9.25 3.26 -9.68
C ASN A 114 9.77 4.36 -8.75
N ALA A 115 8.90 4.89 -7.88
CA ALA A 115 9.28 5.95 -6.94
C ALA A 115 10.22 5.44 -5.82
N THR A 116 10.03 4.22 -5.32
CA THR A 116 10.94 3.58 -4.36
C THR A 116 12.30 3.29 -4.99
N ASN A 117 12.32 2.76 -6.22
CA ASN A 117 13.56 2.47 -6.95
C ASN A 117 14.36 3.74 -7.24
N PHE A 118 13.66 4.82 -7.61
CA PHE A 118 14.30 6.13 -7.81
C PHE A 118 14.92 6.66 -6.52
N THR A 119 14.21 6.54 -5.39
CA THR A 119 14.72 6.98 -4.08
C THR A 119 15.97 6.17 -3.66
N TYR A 120 15.94 4.85 -3.84
CA TYR A 120 17.08 3.97 -3.54
C TYR A 120 18.32 4.28 -4.39
N ASN A 121 18.13 4.56 -5.69
CA ASN A 121 19.24 4.88 -6.60
C ASN A 121 19.86 6.26 -6.33
N MET A 122 19.19 7.15 -5.62
CA MET A 122 19.70 8.48 -5.26
C MET A 122 20.29 8.57 -3.86
N THR A 123 20.12 7.56 -3.00
CA THR A 123 20.87 7.49 -1.74
C THR A 123 22.32 7.09 -2.01
N PRO A 124 23.31 7.98 -1.76
CA PRO A 124 24.71 7.59 -1.89
C PRO A 124 25.02 6.47 -0.89
N LYS A 125 25.69 5.41 -1.37
CA LYS A 125 26.19 4.31 -0.55
C LYS A 125 27.26 4.79 0.43
#